data_AF-A0A956M1R4-F1
#
_entry.id   AF-A0A956M1R4-F1
#
_cell.length_a   1.000
_cell.length_b   1.000
_cell.length_c   1.000
_cell.angle_alpha   90.00
_cell.angle_beta   90.00
_cell.angle_gamma   90.00
#
_symmetry.space_group_name_H-M   'P 1'
#
loop_
_entity.id
_entity.type
_entity.pdbx_description
1 polymer ?
#
loop_
_entity_poly.entity_id
_entity_poly.type
_entity_poly.pdbx_seq_one_letter_code
_entity_poly.pdbx_strand_id
1 'polypeptide(L)'
;LALTQQRSSNVLFVITGLFLALSTFSPSIMYLCSQREAYPDWRRRLWILPALIAIGVGIALNNSKAVAEALLGRRSGFVRTPKYGVEQEHAERRQAEVRERRRVYRVRGSLVFLLEIAIGLYGFATLVQYVGDGKWAVAPFLLLNAVGFTTVGFLSLLHWWHGAASWRVAFAR
;
A
#
# COMPACT_ATOMS: atom_id res chain seq x y z
N LEU A 1 -17.59 -10.80 -37.23
CA LEU A 1 -16.84 -9.69 -36.60
C LEU A 1 -17.01 -9.67 -35.07
N ALA A 2 -18.24 -9.65 -34.52
CA ALA A 2 -18.44 -9.69 -33.05
C ALA A 2 -17.90 -10.97 -32.38
N LEU A 3 -18.12 -12.15 -32.98
CA LEU A 3 -17.62 -13.43 -32.43
C LEU A 3 -16.09 -13.57 -32.48
N THR A 4 -15.46 -13.04 -33.53
CA THR A 4 -13.99 -13.00 -33.65
C THR A 4 -13.38 -12.01 -32.66
N GLN A 5 -14.01 -10.85 -32.46
CA GLN A 5 -13.60 -9.85 -31.47
C GLN A 5 -13.76 -10.37 -30.04
N GLN A 6 -14.85 -11.09 -29.75
CA GLN A 6 -15.08 -11.71 -28.44
C GLN A 6 -14.12 -12.87 -28.15
N ARG A 7 -13.83 -13.71 -29.16
CA ARG A 7 -12.83 -14.78 -29.03
C ARG A 7 -11.42 -14.24 -28.77
N SER A 8 -11.00 -13.20 -29.50
CA SER A 8 -9.69 -12.55 -29.27
C SER A 8 -9.59 -11.89 -27.89
N SER A 9 -10.68 -11.27 -27.41
CA SER A 9 -10.75 -10.70 -26.06
C SER A 9 -10.55 -11.75 -24.97
N ASN A 10 -11.20 -12.92 -25.11
CA ASN A 10 -11.05 -14.03 -24.15
C ASN A 10 -9.63 -14.60 -24.14
N VAL A 11 -8.99 -14.74 -25.30
CA VAL A 11 -7.60 -15.23 -25.39
C VAL A 11 -6.64 -14.25 -24.73
N LEU A 12 -6.78 -12.94 -24.99
CA LEU A 12 -5.97 -11.91 -24.35
C LEU A 12 -6.14 -11.91 -22.82
N PHE A 13 -7.38 -12.06 -22.35
CA PHE A 13 -7.69 -12.16 -20.92
C PHE A 13 -6.99 -13.36 -20.28
N VAL A 14 -7.05 -14.54 -20.91
CA VAL A 14 -6.40 -15.76 -20.39
C VAL A 14 -4.88 -15.62 -20.37
N ILE A 15 -4.28 -15.11 -21.46
CA ILE A 15 -2.82 -14.89 -21.54
C ILE A 15 -2.38 -13.92 -20.44
N THR A 16 -3.07 -12.79 -20.31
CA THR A 16 -2.75 -11.78 -19.29
C THR A 16 -2.92 -12.35 -17.88
N GLY A 17 -4.00 -13.10 -17.63
CA GLY A 17 -4.22 -13.78 -16.35
C GLY A 17 -3.13 -14.78 -15.99
N LEU A 18 -2.63 -15.54 -16.98
CA LEU A 18 -1.54 -16.49 -16.78
C LEU A 18 -0.23 -15.78 -16.40
N PHE A 19 0.13 -14.71 -17.13
CA PHE A 19 1.32 -13.93 -16.79
C PHE A 19 1.24 -13.32 -15.39
N LEU A 20 0.09 -12.76 -15.02
CA LEU A 20 -0.12 -12.21 -13.68
C LEU A 20 0.00 -13.27 -12.58
N ALA A 21 -0.58 -14.45 -12.81
CA ALA A 21 -0.47 -15.57 -11.86
C ALA A 21 1.00 -15.99 -11.67
N LEU A 22 1.75 -16.14 -12.77
CA LEU A 22 3.17 -16.49 -12.74
C LEU A 22 4.01 -15.43 -12.02
N SER A 23 3.77 -14.14 -12.29
CA SER A 23 4.48 -13.05 -11.62
C SER A 23 4.24 -13.02 -10.11
N THR A 24 3.08 -13.47 -9.64
CA THR A 24 2.74 -13.47 -8.20
C THR A 24 3.51 -14.55 -7.43
N PHE A 25 3.90 -15.66 -8.06
CA PHE A 25 4.64 -16.73 -7.38
C PHE A 25 5.99 -16.28 -6.83
N SER A 26 6.70 -15.40 -7.54
CA SER A 26 8.04 -14.95 -7.13
C SER A 26 8.06 -14.30 -5.74
N PRO A 27 7.32 -13.20 -5.48
CA PRO A 27 7.28 -12.60 -4.15
C PRO A 27 6.65 -13.53 -3.11
N SER A 28 5.65 -14.34 -3.48
CA SER A 28 5.03 -15.29 -2.53
C SER A 28 6.01 -16.33 -2.01
N ILE A 29 6.85 -16.91 -2.88
CA ILE A 29 7.89 -17.87 -2.47
C ILE A 29 8.94 -17.16 -1.62
N MET A 30 9.37 -15.95 -2.01
CA MET A 30 10.33 -15.17 -1.22
C MET A 30 9.83 -14.92 0.20
N TYR A 31 8.57 -14.50 0.36
CA TYR A 31 7.98 -14.29 1.68
C TYR A 31 7.90 -15.60 2.47
N LEU A 32 7.49 -16.70 1.86
CA LEU A 32 7.42 -18.01 2.51
C LEU A 32 8.79 -18.46 3.03
N CYS A 33 9.82 -18.40 2.18
CA CYS A 33 11.20 -18.75 2.55
C CYS A 33 11.71 -17.82 3.68
N SER A 34 11.44 -16.52 3.59
CA SER A 34 11.86 -15.56 4.63
C SER A 34 11.24 -15.88 6.00
N GLN A 35 9.95 -16.23 6.04
CA GLN A 35 9.27 -16.53 7.30
C GLN A 35 9.75 -17.85 7.87
N ARG A 36 9.96 -18.86 7.02
CA ARG A 36 10.43 -20.19 7.43
C ARG A 36 11.83 -20.15 8.05
N GLU A 37 12.72 -19.33 7.50
CA GLU A 37 14.09 -19.19 8.01
C GLU A 37 14.14 -18.30 9.25
N ALA A 38 13.36 -17.21 9.28
CA ALA A 38 13.43 -16.23 10.37
C ALA A 38 12.71 -16.69 11.66
N TYR A 39 11.69 -17.54 11.56
CA TYR A 39 10.79 -17.82 12.70
C TYR A 39 10.36 -19.28 12.80
N PRO A 40 10.38 -19.88 14.01
CA PRO A 40 9.83 -21.22 14.23
C PRO A 40 8.29 -21.27 14.08
N ASP A 41 7.59 -20.16 14.34
CA ASP A 41 6.13 -20.03 14.20
C ASP A 41 5.68 -19.48 12.81
N TRP A 42 6.46 -19.74 11.76
CA TRP A 42 6.27 -19.20 10.40
C TRP A 42 4.85 -19.39 9.85
N ARG A 43 4.20 -20.54 10.09
CA ARG A 43 2.85 -20.83 9.59
C ARG A 43 1.81 -19.84 10.09
N ARG A 44 1.89 -19.44 11.36
CA ARG A 44 0.97 -18.46 11.95
C ARG A 44 1.19 -17.08 11.34
N ARG A 45 2.44 -16.73 11.02
CA ARG A 45 2.82 -15.45 10.42
C ARG A 45 2.35 -15.33 8.97
N LEU A 46 2.17 -16.44 8.25
CA LEU A 46 1.62 -16.39 6.88
C LEU A 46 0.23 -15.73 6.82
N TRP A 47 -0.56 -15.81 7.89
CA TRP A 47 -1.87 -15.15 7.97
C TRP A 47 -1.79 -13.62 7.92
N ILE A 48 -0.63 -13.02 8.24
CA ILE A 48 -0.44 -11.57 8.15
C ILE A 48 -0.05 -11.12 6.74
N LEU A 49 0.40 -12.03 5.88
CA LEU A 49 0.89 -11.69 4.54
C LEU A 49 -0.17 -11.03 3.65
N PRO A 50 -1.45 -11.46 3.64
CA PRO A 50 -2.48 -10.76 2.86
C PRO A 50 -2.62 -9.29 3.26
N ALA A 51 -2.58 -9.00 4.57
CA ALA A 51 -2.62 -7.63 5.08
C ALA A 51 -1.35 -6.84 4.68
N LEU A 52 -0.18 -7.48 4.76
CA LEU A 52 1.09 -6.89 4.34
C LEU A 52 1.06 -6.52 2.84
N ILE A 53 0.57 -7.41 1.99
CA ILE A 53 0.47 -7.18 0.54
C ILE A 53 -0.54 -6.06 0.25
N ALA A 54 -1.69 -6.06 0.91
CA ALA A 54 -2.69 -4.99 0.75
C ALA A 54 -2.09 -3.61 1.10
N ILE A 55 -1.37 -3.49 2.21
CA ILE A 55 -0.66 -2.26 2.58
C ILE A 55 0.42 -1.92 1.54
N GLY A 56 1.19 -2.92 1.09
CA GLY A 56 2.23 -2.76 0.06
C GLY A 56 1.69 -2.23 -1.27
N VAL A 57 0.49 -2.66 -1.68
CA VAL A 57 -0.20 -2.14 -2.86
C VAL A 57 -0.67 -0.70 -2.60
N GLY A 58 -1.27 -0.42 -1.45
CA GLY A 58 -1.81 0.90 -1.14
C GLY A 58 -0.76 2.02 -1.14
N ILE A 59 0.49 1.74 -0.77
CA ILE A 59 1.58 2.74 -0.79
C ILE A 59 2.12 3.04 -2.20
N ALA A 60 1.67 2.33 -3.23
CA ALA A 60 2.20 2.44 -4.60
C ALA A 60 2.03 3.85 -5.19
N LEU A 61 0.93 4.55 -4.87
CA LEU A 61 0.70 5.92 -5.35
C LEU A 61 1.70 6.91 -4.75
N ASN A 62 1.94 6.82 -3.44
CA ASN A 62 2.91 7.66 -2.76
C ASN A 62 4.34 7.39 -3.28
N ASN A 63 4.67 6.13 -3.54
CA ASN A 63 5.95 5.76 -4.16
C ASN A 63 6.08 6.32 -5.57
N SER A 64 5.04 6.20 -6.40
CA SER A 64 5.00 6.74 -7.76
C SER A 64 5.18 8.26 -7.76
N LYS A 65 4.54 8.95 -6.82
CA LYS A 65 4.68 10.40 -6.64
C LYS A 65 6.12 10.79 -6.29
N ALA A 66 6.77 10.06 -5.38
CA ALA A 66 8.17 10.31 -5.01
C ALA A 66 9.13 10.10 -6.20
N VAL A 67 8.90 9.06 -7.00
CA VAL A 67 9.68 8.83 -8.23
C VAL A 67 9.47 9.97 -9.24
N ALA A 68 8.22 10.40 -9.44
CA ALA A 68 7.92 11.52 -10.33
C ALA A 68 8.57 12.84 -9.86
N GLU A 69 8.52 13.13 -8.56
CA GLU A 69 9.22 14.29 -7.97
C GLU A 69 10.73 14.23 -8.22
N ALA A 70 11.34 13.05 -8.06
CA ALA A 70 12.76 12.84 -8.29
C ALA A 70 13.14 13.04 -9.77
N LEU A 71 12.35 12.50 -10.71
CA LEU A 71 12.56 12.69 -12.14
C LEU A 71 12.42 14.15 -12.58
N LEU A 72 11.51 14.90 -11.95
CA LEU A 72 11.31 16.34 -12.19
C LEU A 72 12.34 17.24 -11.47
N GLY A 73 13.35 16.65 -10.82
CA GLY A 73 14.38 17.40 -10.10
C GLY A 73 13.86 18.17 -8.87
N ARG A 74 12.65 17.86 -8.39
CA ARG A 74 12.13 18.48 -7.18
C ARG A 74 12.83 17.86 -5.98
N ARG A 75 13.46 18.70 -5.15
CA ARG A 75 14.08 18.26 -3.90
C ARG A 75 12.99 17.87 -2.90
N SER A 76 12.55 16.61 -2.96
CA SER A 76 11.77 15.98 -1.91
C SER A 76 12.70 15.63 -0.75
N GLY A 77 12.34 16.00 0.48
CA GLY A 77 13.17 15.77 1.65
C GLY A 77 13.24 14.26 1.95
N PHE A 78 14.30 13.58 1.52
CA PHE A 78 14.57 12.21 1.96
C PHE A 78 15.03 12.25 3.42
N VAL A 79 14.07 12.28 4.35
CA VAL A 79 14.35 12.15 5.78
C VAL A 79 14.89 10.75 6.00
N ARG A 80 16.21 10.65 6.22
CA ARG A 80 16.90 9.38 6.48
C ARG A 80 16.12 8.61 7.53
N THR A 81 15.72 7.38 7.19
CA THR A 81 15.07 6.47 8.12
C THR A 81 15.97 6.26 9.34
N PRO A 82 15.53 6.63 10.55
CA PRO A 82 16.34 6.46 11.75
C PRO A 82 16.59 4.96 11.96
N LYS A 83 17.86 4.57 12.02
CA LYS A 83 18.27 3.18 12.32
C LYS A 83 18.15 2.99 13.83
N TYR A 84 17.18 2.20 14.28
CA TYR A 84 17.03 1.86 15.69
C TYR A 84 17.96 0.68 16.03
N GLY A 85 19.04 0.94 16.75
CA GLY A 85 19.92 -0.09 17.33
C GLY A 85 19.26 -0.77 18.53
N VAL A 86 19.43 -2.09 18.65
CA VAL A 86 18.76 -2.96 19.64
C VAL A 86 19.54 -3.03 20.96
N GLU A 87 19.90 -1.88 21.54
CA GLU A 87 20.49 -1.85 22.89
C GLU A 87 19.42 -1.42 23.90
N GLN A 88 19.19 -2.24 24.93
CA GLN A 88 18.01 -2.19 25.81
C GLN A 88 18.08 -1.13 26.92
N GLU A 89 19.18 -0.39 27.06
CA GLU A 89 19.52 0.30 28.32
C GLU A 89 18.78 1.63 28.57
N HIS A 90 18.11 2.22 27.57
CA HIS A 90 17.46 3.53 27.71
C HIS A 90 16.09 3.59 27.06
N ALA A 91 15.09 2.92 27.64
CA ALA A 91 13.74 2.81 27.07
C ALA A 91 12.90 4.10 27.19
N GLU A 92 12.92 4.80 28.32
CA GLU A 92 12.00 5.94 28.58
C GLU A 92 12.42 7.23 27.87
N ARG A 93 13.71 7.59 27.90
CA ARG A 93 14.25 8.75 27.14
C ARG A 93 14.12 8.55 25.63
N ARG A 94 14.20 7.30 25.14
CA ARG A 94 13.93 6.97 23.72
C ARG A 94 12.45 7.05 23.37
N GLN A 95 11.51 6.72 24.25
CA GLN A 95 10.09 6.88 23.93
C GLN A 95 9.71 8.34 23.69
N ALA A 96 10.29 9.27 24.45
CA ALA A 96 10.15 10.70 24.25
C ALA A 96 10.80 11.14 22.92
N GLU A 97 12.03 10.69 22.64
CA GLU A 97 12.75 11.01 21.39
C GLU A 97 12.07 10.41 20.14
N VAL A 98 11.52 9.19 20.24
CA VAL A 98 10.73 8.53 19.20
C VAL A 98 9.41 9.28 18.98
N ARG A 99 8.72 9.72 20.03
CA ARG A 99 7.51 10.55 19.91
C ARG A 99 7.81 11.88 19.21
N GLU A 100 8.92 12.51 19.57
CA GLU A 100 9.34 13.80 19.02
C GLU A 100 9.78 13.67 17.54
N ARG A 101 10.56 12.64 17.20
CA ARG A 101 10.97 12.35 15.81
C ARG A 101 9.81 11.86 14.94
N ARG A 102 8.83 11.13 15.49
CA ARG A 102 7.57 10.77 14.79
C ARG A 102 6.73 12.02 14.47
N ARG A 103 6.84 13.08 15.28
CA ARG A 103 6.25 14.41 15.02
C ARG A 103 6.94 15.11 13.84
N VAL A 104 8.25 14.91 13.64
CA VAL A 104 9.04 15.45 12.52
C VAL A 104 8.73 14.71 11.20
N TYR A 105 8.40 13.41 11.26
CA TYR A 105 7.89 12.62 10.13
C TYR A 105 6.47 13.00 9.66
N ARG A 106 5.96 14.17 10.06
CA ARG A 106 4.69 14.72 9.60
C ARG A 106 4.87 15.23 8.18
N VAL A 107 4.89 14.28 7.25
CA VAL A 107 4.84 14.50 5.80
C VAL A 107 3.70 15.47 5.54
N ARG A 108 4.01 16.62 4.91
CA ARG A 108 2.99 17.54 4.39
C ARG A 108 1.99 16.69 3.60
N GLY A 109 0.78 16.54 4.12
CA GLY A 109 -0.25 15.72 3.49
C GLY A 109 -0.54 16.29 2.12
N SER A 110 0.01 15.68 1.09
CA SER A 110 -0.36 15.97 -0.28
C SER A 110 -1.75 15.42 -0.53
N LEU A 111 -2.53 16.08 -1.39
CA LEU A 111 -3.88 15.65 -1.82
C LEU A 111 -3.91 14.26 -2.51
N VAL A 112 -2.78 13.57 -2.57
CA VAL A 112 -2.62 12.18 -3.02
C VAL A 112 -3.55 11.22 -2.27
N PHE A 113 -3.89 11.49 -1.00
CA PHE A 113 -4.86 10.65 -0.27
C PHE A 113 -6.25 10.62 -0.94
N LEU A 114 -6.67 11.70 -1.62
CA LEU A 114 -7.93 11.72 -2.37
C LEU A 114 -7.85 10.77 -3.57
N LEU A 115 -6.69 10.74 -4.23
CA LEU A 115 -6.44 9.84 -5.35
C LEU A 115 -6.37 8.39 -4.88
N GLU A 116 -5.74 8.12 -3.73
CA GLU A 116 -5.72 6.79 -3.09
C GLU A 116 -7.15 6.30 -2.81
N ILE A 117 -8.00 7.13 -2.21
CA ILE A 117 -9.41 6.77 -1.95
C ILE A 117 -10.18 6.59 -3.27
N ALA A 118 -9.99 7.47 -4.26
CA ALA A 118 -10.69 7.38 -5.54
C ALA A 118 -10.34 6.09 -6.29
N ILE A 119 -9.07 5.69 -6.32
CA ILE A 119 -8.64 4.41 -6.92
C ILE A 119 -9.20 3.23 -6.13
N GLY A 120 -9.25 3.31 -4.80
CA GLY A 120 -9.87 2.29 -3.95
C GLY A 120 -11.36 2.08 -4.27
N LEU A 121 -12.13 3.17 -4.37
CA LEU A 121 -13.55 3.14 -4.73
C LEU A 121 -13.77 2.63 -6.16
N TYR A 122 -12.92 3.04 -7.11
CA TYR A 122 -12.92 2.49 -8.46
C TYR A 122 -12.70 0.98 -8.44
N GLY A 123 -11.74 0.49 -7.66
CA GLY A 123 -11.48 -0.94 -7.48
C GLY A 123 -12.70 -1.70 -6.95
N PHE A 124 -13.44 -1.13 -5.98
CA PHE A 124 -14.68 -1.73 -5.49
C PHE A 124 -15.77 -1.78 -6.56
N ALA A 125 -15.94 -0.70 -7.34
CA ALA A 125 -16.90 -0.68 -8.44
C ALA A 125 -16.57 -1.75 -9.50
N THR A 126 -15.29 -1.87 -9.88
CA THR A 126 -14.82 -2.90 -10.82
C THR A 126 -15.00 -4.30 -10.25
N LEU A 127 -14.75 -4.50 -8.95
CA LEU A 127 -14.98 -5.78 -8.28
C LEU A 127 -16.45 -6.21 -8.38
N VAL A 128 -17.38 -5.31 -8.07
CA VAL A 128 -18.83 -5.60 -8.16
C VAL A 128 -19.23 -5.97 -9.59
N GLN A 129 -18.73 -5.22 -10.58
CA GLN A 129 -18.99 -5.51 -12.00
C GLN A 129 -18.45 -6.90 -12.42
N TYR A 130 -17.19 -7.20 -12.11
CA TYR A 130 -16.55 -8.46 -12.53
C TYR A 130 -17.13 -9.68 -11.82
N VAL A 131 -17.56 -9.53 -10.57
CA VAL A 131 -18.29 -10.58 -9.85
C VAL A 131 -19.67 -10.81 -10.48
N GLY A 132 -20.38 -9.75 -10.85
CA GLY A 132 -21.65 -9.84 -11.58
C GLY A 132 -21.53 -10.54 -12.93
N ASP A 133 -20.39 -10.37 -13.63
CA ASP A 133 -20.05 -11.06 -14.87
C ASP A 133 -19.64 -12.54 -14.68
N GLY A 134 -19.57 -13.04 -13.44
CA GLY A 134 -19.12 -14.41 -13.14
C GLY A 134 -17.59 -14.62 -13.23
N LYS A 135 -16.79 -13.55 -13.29
CA LYS A 135 -15.32 -13.62 -13.43
C LYS A 135 -14.61 -13.70 -12.07
N TRP A 136 -14.88 -14.76 -11.31
CA TRP A 136 -14.39 -14.95 -9.94
C TRP A 136 -12.86 -15.02 -9.81
N ALA A 137 -12.14 -15.42 -10.86
CA ALA A 137 -10.69 -15.58 -10.81
C ALA A 137 -9.92 -14.27 -10.51
N VAL A 138 -10.47 -13.12 -10.92
CA VAL A 138 -9.82 -11.80 -10.75
C VAL A 138 -10.29 -11.09 -9.47
N ALA A 139 -11.41 -11.54 -8.90
CA ALA A 139 -12.00 -10.97 -7.70
C ALA A 139 -11.02 -10.82 -6.52
N PRO A 140 -10.19 -11.81 -6.14
CA PRO A 140 -9.26 -11.64 -5.01
C PRO A 140 -8.21 -10.56 -5.28
N PHE A 141 -7.75 -10.42 -6.53
CA PHE A 141 -6.81 -9.38 -6.92
C PHE A 141 -7.46 -7.99 -6.84
N LEU A 142 -8.67 -7.83 -7.39
CA LEU A 142 -9.41 -6.57 -7.34
C LEU A 142 -9.75 -6.16 -5.89
N LEU A 143 -10.19 -7.12 -5.07
CA LEU A 143 -10.48 -6.89 -3.66
C LEU A 143 -9.23 -6.43 -2.91
N LEU A 144 -8.09 -7.09 -3.12
CA LEU A 144 -6.83 -6.72 -2.47
C LEU A 144 -6.40 -5.29 -2.86
N ASN A 145 -6.52 -4.93 -4.14
CA ASN A 145 -6.23 -3.57 -4.61
C ASN A 145 -7.19 -2.55 -3.99
N ALA A 146 -8.50 -2.81 -4.03
CA ALA A 146 -9.51 -1.92 -3.50
C ALA A 146 -9.32 -1.66 -2.00
N VAL A 147 -9.11 -2.73 -1.22
CA VAL A 147 -8.83 -2.64 0.22
C VAL A 147 -7.51 -1.90 0.46
N GLY A 148 -6.44 -2.27 -0.24
CA GLY A 148 -5.12 -1.65 -0.06
C GLY A 148 -5.13 -0.13 -0.25
N PHE A 149 -5.64 0.33 -1.39
CA PHE A 149 -5.73 1.77 -1.69
C PHE A 149 -6.68 2.51 -0.74
N THR A 150 -7.82 1.91 -0.37
CA THR A 150 -8.75 2.52 0.58
C THR A 150 -8.15 2.61 1.97
N THR A 151 -7.47 1.57 2.46
CA THR A 151 -6.82 1.56 3.78
C THR A 151 -5.73 2.63 3.86
N VAL A 152 -4.84 2.70 2.86
CA VAL A 152 -3.77 3.71 2.85
C VAL A 152 -4.35 5.11 2.69
N GLY A 153 -5.29 5.31 1.78
CA GLY A 153 -5.96 6.60 1.59
C GLY A 153 -6.69 7.09 2.84
N PHE A 154 -7.38 6.19 3.56
CA PHE A 154 -8.03 6.52 4.83
C PHE A 154 -7.01 6.83 5.94
N LEU A 155 -5.92 6.07 6.04
CA LEU A 155 -4.85 6.36 7.00
C LEU A 155 -4.17 7.70 6.72
N SER A 156 -3.92 8.01 5.44
CA SER A 156 -3.40 9.29 4.97
C SER A 156 -4.35 10.44 5.31
N LEU A 157 -5.67 10.24 5.14
CA LEU A 157 -6.71 11.20 5.54
C LEU A 157 -6.71 11.44 7.05
N LEU A 158 -6.65 10.38 7.86
CA LEU A 158 -6.60 10.50 9.32
C LEU A 158 -5.33 11.25 9.79
N HIS A 159 -4.19 10.95 9.18
CA HIS A 159 -2.95 11.67 9.45
C HIS A 159 -3.02 13.15 9.05
N TRP A 160 -3.65 13.45 7.90
CA TRP A 160 -3.87 14.83 7.46
C TRP A 160 -4.83 15.57 8.41
N TRP A 161 -5.93 14.94 8.84
CA TRP A 161 -6.91 15.49 9.77
C TRP A 161 -6.28 15.83 11.13
N HIS A 162 -5.58 14.88 11.76
CA HIS A 162 -4.88 15.11 13.03
C HIS A 162 -3.72 16.12 12.87
N GLY A 163 -3.07 16.13 11.70
CA GLY A 163 -2.06 17.10 11.33
C GLY A 163 -2.62 18.53 11.17
N ALA A 164 -3.81 18.69 10.59
CA ALA A 164 -4.47 19.98 10.40
C ALA A 164 -5.01 20.54 11.73
N ALA A 165 -5.59 19.69 12.58
CA ALA A 165 -6.08 20.08 13.90
C ALA A 165 -4.97 20.68 14.78
N SER A 166 -3.76 20.12 14.73
CA SER A 166 -2.60 20.62 15.49
C SER A 166 -1.95 21.89 14.94
N TRP A 167 -2.17 22.25 13.65
CA TRP A 167 -1.75 23.54 13.09
C TRP A 167 -2.65 24.70 13.56
N ARG A 168 -3.96 24.47 13.72
CA ARG A 168 -4.92 25.51 14.15
C ARG A 168 -4.69 25.98 15.59
N VAL A 169 -4.16 25.12 16.46
CA VAL A 169 -3.85 25.47 17.86
C VAL A 169 -2.51 26.20 18.00
N ALA A 170 -1.57 26.00 17.07
CA ALA A 170 -0.25 26.64 17.09
C ALA A 170 -0.26 28.09 16.58
N PHE A 171 -1.26 28.48 15.79
CA PHE A 171 -1.47 29.86 15.31
C PHE A 171 -2.49 30.67 16.14
N ALA A 172 -3.07 30.06 17.17
CA ALA A 172 -3.97 30.72 18.12
C ALA A 172 -3.25 31.12 19.43
N ARG A 173 -1.90 31.13 19.43
CA ARG A 173 -1.03 31.65 20.49
C ARG A 173 -0.10 32.70 19.91
#